data_AF-A0A4R3JWB4-F1
#
_entry.id   AF-A0A4R3JWB4-F1
#
_cell.length_a   1.000
_cell.length_b   1.000
_cell.length_c   1.000
_cell.angle_alpha   90.00
_cell.angle_beta   90.00
_cell.angle_gamma   90.00
#
_symmetry.space_group_name_H-M   'P 1'
#
loop_
_entity.id
_entity.type
_entity.pdbx_description
1 polymer ?
#
loop_
_entity_poly.entity_id
_entity_poly.type
_entity_poly.pdbx_seq_one_letter_code
_entity_poly.pdbx_strand_id
1 'polypeptide(L)'
;MTNPILASVEGKQLIRDHYGNLVEIDEWSHDIARELARAEGIELSDDHFRVLDYLREYVIHHGGSQEDAHQILRNLEGRFAAEGGGRWLYTLFPAGPVRQGMKLAGLPEAPHAADPSFGSVS
;
A
#
# COMPACT_ATOMS: atom_id res chain seq x y z
N MET A 1 -18.16 -14.74 5.86
CA MET A 1 -16.68 -14.64 5.87
C MET A 1 -16.33 -13.17 5.87
N THR A 2 -15.43 -12.78 6.75
CA THR A 2 -15.29 -11.48 7.42
C THR A 2 -15.33 -10.29 6.47
N ASN A 3 -16.32 -9.42 6.67
CA ASN A 3 -16.42 -8.12 6.03
C ASN A 3 -15.42 -7.20 6.75
N PRO A 4 -14.31 -6.81 6.13
CA PRO A 4 -13.27 -6.03 6.80
C PRO A 4 -13.61 -4.53 6.83
N ILE A 5 -14.77 -4.15 6.28
CA ILE A 5 -15.37 -2.83 6.48
C ILE A 5 -16.01 -2.82 7.87
N LEU A 6 -15.24 -2.39 8.87
CA LEU A 6 -15.78 -1.95 10.15
C LEU A 6 -16.43 -0.57 9.94
N ALA A 7 -17.71 -0.61 9.55
CA ALA A 7 -18.69 0.46 9.63
C ALA A 7 -18.27 1.81 9.03
N SER A 8 -18.84 2.14 7.86
CA SER A 8 -19.01 3.53 7.45
C SER A 8 -19.86 4.25 8.50
N VAL A 9 -19.22 4.97 9.41
CA VAL A 9 -19.88 5.96 10.27
C VAL A 9 -19.74 7.29 9.53
N GLU A 10 -20.87 7.86 9.12
CA GLU A 10 -20.92 9.19 8.46
C GLU A 10 -20.23 9.28 7.08
N GLY A 11 -20.15 8.18 6.32
CA GLY A 11 -19.57 8.18 4.96
C GLY A 11 -18.04 8.10 4.90
N LYS A 12 -17.40 7.96 6.07
CA LYS A 12 -15.95 7.85 6.22
C LYS A 12 -15.51 6.40 6.15
N GLN A 13 -14.42 6.12 5.43
CA GLN A 13 -13.83 4.78 5.40
C GLN A 13 -12.85 4.65 6.57
N LEU A 14 -13.04 3.64 7.41
CA LEU A 14 -12.19 3.37 8.56
C LEU A 14 -11.45 2.04 8.37
N ILE A 15 -10.15 2.02 8.68
CA ILE A 15 -9.35 0.80 8.77
C ILE A 15 -8.55 0.79 10.07
N ARG A 16 -7.96 -0.35 10.44
CA ARG A 16 -7.04 -0.39 11.59
C ARG A 16 -5.63 -0.06 11.16
N ASP A 17 -4.97 0.82 11.90
CA ASP A 17 -3.53 1.01 11.78
C ASP A 17 -2.76 -0.12 12.48
N HIS A 18 -1.44 -0.07 12.42
CA HIS A 18 -0.57 -1.09 13.01
C HIS A 18 -0.59 -1.15 14.54
N TYR A 19 -1.12 -0.12 15.22
CA TYR A 19 -1.37 -0.13 16.67
C TYR A 19 -2.76 -0.70 17.00
N GLY A 20 -3.58 -0.98 15.99
CA GLY A 20 -4.96 -1.45 16.13
C GLY A 20 -5.98 -0.34 16.35
N ASN A 21 -5.58 0.92 16.23
CA ASN A 21 -6.48 2.07 16.29
C ASN A 21 -7.28 2.17 14.99
N LEU A 22 -8.54 2.61 15.09
CA LEU A 22 -9.31 2.95 13.90
C LEU A 22 -8.83 4.30 13.37
N VAL A 23 -8.44 4.31 12.10
CA VAL A 23 -8.02 5.51 11.36
C VAL A 23 -8.93 5.71 10.17
N GLU A 24 -9.28 6.97 9.94
CA GLU A 24 -9.99 7.38 8.73
C GLU A 24 -9.01 7.38 7.56
N ILE A 25 -9.40 6.73 6.47
CA ILE A 25 -8.73 6.86 5.18
C ILE A 25 -9.57 7.76 4.29
N ASP A 26 -8.91 8.76 3.73
CA ASP A 26 -9.55 9.69 2.82
C ASP A 26 -10.07 8.97 1.57
N GLU A 27 -11.03 9.61 0.90
CA GLU A 27 -11.50 9.20 -0.42
C GLU A 27 -10.32 9.29 -1.40
N TRP A 28 -9.73 8.14 -1.72
CA TRP A 28 -8.56 8.06 -2.59
C TRP A 28 -8.97 8.03 -4.06
N SER A 29 -8.20 8.73 -4.89
CA SER A 29 -8.35 8.76 -6.33
C SER A 29 -6.98 8.72 -7.02
N HIS A 30 -6.97 8.40 -8.31
CA HIS A 30 -5.73 8.43 -9.10
C HIS A 30 -5.08 9.82 -9.13
N ASP A 31 -5.87 10.89 -9.00
CA ASP A 31 -5.34 12.25 -8.98
C ASP A 31 -4.60 12.55 -7.67
N ILE A 32 -5.13 12.09 -6.53
CA ILE A 32 -4.43 12.16 -5.24
C ILE A 32 -3.12 11.37 -5.31
N ALA A 33 -3.14 10.15 -5.86
CA ALA A 33 -1.93 9.36 -6.03
C ALA A 33 -0.88 10.07 -6.88
N ARG A 34 -1.28 10.75 -7.96
CA ARG A 34 -0.37 11.55 -8.81
C ARG A 34 0.24 12.72 -8.06
N GLU A 35 -0.54 13.42 -7.22
CA GLU A 35 -0.02 14.51 -6.40
C GLU A 35 1.03 14.02 -5.39
N LEU A 36 0.76 12.89 -4.73
CA LEU A 36 1.70 12.26 -3.82
C LEU A 36 2.96 11.76 -4.55
N ALA A 37 2.81 11.19 -5.74
CA ALA A 37 3.91 10.73 -6.57
C ALA A 37 4.82 11.86 -7.03
N ARG A 38 4.25 13.01 -7.41
CA ARG A 38 5.01 14.23 -7.73
C ARG A 38 5.86 14.68 -6.54
N ALA A 39 5.33 14.61 -5.32
CA ALA A 39 6.09 14.93 -4.10
C ALA A 39 7.23 13.93 -3.81
N GLU A 40 7.08 12.67 -4.26
CA GLU A 40 8.10 11.62 -4.20
C GLU A 40 9.06 11.62 -5.40
N GLY A 41 8.84 12.48 -6.40
CA GLY A 41 9.68 12.57 -7.59
C GLY A 41 9.53 11.42 -8.57
N ILE A 42 8.39 10.70 -8.58
CA ILE A 42 8.11 9.64 -9.55
C ILE A 42 6.81 9.91 -10.34
N GLU A 43 6.75 9.39 -11.56
CA GLU A 43 5.54 9.46 -12.40
C GLU A 43 4.81 8.12 -12.39
N LEU A 44 3.49 8.15 -12.18
CA LEU A 44 2.67 6.95 -12.14
C LEU A 44 2.19 6.56 -13.55
N SER A 45 2.65 5.40 -14.01
CA SER A 45 2.08 4.68 -15.17
C SER A 45 0.89 3.80 -14.77
N ASP A 46 0.22 3.22 -15.76
CA ASP A 46 -0.88 2.26 -15.54
C ASP A 46 -0.46 1.05 -14.68
N ASP A 47 0.80 0.61 -14.80
CA ASP A 47 1.34 -0.48 -13.98
C ASP A 47 1.45 -0.08 -12.50
N HIS A 48 1.76 1.19 -12.21
CA HIS A 48 1.75 1.66 -10.83
C HIS A 48 0.33 1.61 -10.27
N PHE A 49 -0.65 2.09 -11.02
CA PHE A 49 -2.05 2.07 -10.58
C PHE A 49 -2.56 0.65 -10.35
N ARG A 50 -2.21 -0.31 -11.21
CA ARG A 50 -2.52 -1.73 -10.97
C ARG A 50 -2.00 -2.24 -9.61
N VAL A 51 -0.79 -1.83 -9.22
CA VAL A 51 -0.21 -2.22 -7.93
C VAL A 51 -0.90 -1.47 -6.78
N LEU A 52 -1.16 -0.17 -6.93
CA LEU A 52 -1.82 0.65 -5.90
C LEU A 52 -3.25 0.19 -5.61
N ASP A 53 -4.04 -0.09 -6.66
CA ASP A 53 -5.41 -0.59 -6.55
C ASP A 53 -5.43 -1.93 -5.82
N TYR A 54 -4.57 -2.87 -6.24
CA TYR A 54 -4.46 -4.18 -5.59
C TYR A 54 -4.00 -4.06 -4.14
N LEU A 55 -3.01 -3.20 -3.86
CA LEU A 55 -2.51 -2.97 -2.50
C LEU A 55 -3.61 -2.42 -1.59
N ARG A 56 -4.38 -1.45 -2.10
CA ARG A 56 -5.50 -0.85 -1.36
C ARG A 56 -6.60 -1.88 -1.09
N GLU A 57 -7.00 -2.64 -2.10
CA GLU A 57 -7.94 -3.75 -1.95
C GLU A 57 -7.42 -4.74 -0.90
N TYR A 58 -6.18 -5.21 -1.05
CA TYR A 58 -5.58 -6.18 -0.14
C TYR A 58 -5.56 -5.69 1.31
N VAL A 59 -5.04 -4.50 1.58
CA VAL A 59 -4.93 -3.95 2.94
C VAL A 59 -6.29 -3.73 3.56
N ILE A 60 -7.24 -3.14 2.82
CA ILE A 60 -8.62 -2.97 3.31
C ILE A 60 -9.25 -4.33 3.59
N HIS A 61 -9.02 -5.33 2.73
CA HIS A 61 -9.60 -6.65 2.90
C HIS A 61 -9.01 -7.47 4.07
N HIS A 62 -7.78 -7.16 4.49
CA HIS A 62 -7.07 -7.89 5.55
C HIS A 62 -7.06 -7.14 6.88
N GLY A 63 -7.98 -6.18 7.06
CA GLY A 63 -8.20 -5.52 8.35
C GLY A 63 -7.35 -4.26 8.59
N GLY A 64 -6.73 -3.71 7.54
CA GLY A 64 -5.93 -2.48 7.59
C GLY A 64 -4.42 -2.75 7.57
N SER A 65 -3.62 -1.77 8.00
CA SER A 65 -2.14 -1.83 7.94
C SER A 65 -1.50 -2.58 9.11
N GLN A 66 -2.27 -3.45 9.78
CA GLN A 66 -1.75 -4.30 10.86
C GLN A 66 -0.78 -5.37 10.37
N GLU A 67 -0.87 -5.73 9.10
CA GLU A 67 -0.03 -6.78 8.54
C GLU A 67 1.43 -6.34 8.41
N ASP A 68 2.34 -7.27 8.71
CA ASP A 68 3.77 -7.06 8.58
C ASP A 68 4.17 -6.73 7.14
N ALA A 69 5.03 -5.74 6.98
CA ALA A 69 5.44 -5.24 5.68
C ALA A 69 6.06 -6.34 4.78
N HIS A 70 6.71 -7.38 5.33
CA HIS A 70 7.20 -8.50 4.53
C HIS A 70 6.08 -9.39 4.01
N GLN A 71 4.99 -9.55 4.75
CA GLN A 71 3.84 -10.33 4.28
C GLN A 71 3.12 -9.60 3.16
N ILE A 72 2.98 -8.27 3.27
CA ILE A 72 2.47 -7.42 2.17
C ILE A 72 3.37 -7.56 0.94
N LEU A 73 4.69 -7.44 1.11
CA LEU A 73 5.64 -7.59 0.01
C LEU A 73 5.51 -8.96 -0.65
N ARG A 74 5.50 -10.06 0.12
CA ARG A 74 5.33 -11.42 -0.43
C ARG A 74 4.05 -11.58 -1.23
N ASN A 75 2.94 -10.98 -0.78
CA ASN A 75 1.68 -11.01 -1.53
C ASN A 75 1.77 -10.23 -2.84
N LEU A 76 2.38 -9.04 -2.83
CA LEU A 76 2.64 -8.28 -4.05
C LEU A 76 3.53 -9.07 -5.02
N GLU A 77 4.62 -9.64 -4.54
CA GLU A 77 5.54 -10.46 -5.35
C GLU A 77 4.84 -11.66 -5.97
N GLY A 78 3.97 -12.33 -5.22
CA GLY A 78 3.16 -13.43 -5.72
C GLY A 78 2.11 -12.97 -6.74
N ARG A 79 1.44 -11.84 -6.50
CA ARG A 79 0.41 -11.28 -7.38
C ARG A 79 0.97 -10.88 -8.75
N PHE A 80 2.18 -10.31 -8.75
CA PHE A 80 2.87 -9.79 -9.93
C PHE A 80 4.07 -10.64 -10.34
N ALA A 81 4.05 -11.95 -10.04
CA ALA A 81 5.13 -12.86 -10.35
C ALA A 81 5.39 -12.98 -11.87
N ALA A 82 4.33 -12.89 -12.68
CA ALA A 82 4.43 -12.96 -14.14
C ALA A 82 5.12 -11.73 -14.75
N GLU A 83 5.04 -10.58 -14.07
CA GLU A 83 5.66 -9.32 -14.44
C GLU A 83 7.12 -9.20 -13.96
N GLY A 84 7.59 -10.15 -13.14
CA GLY A 84 8.94 -10.19 -12.59
C GLY A 84 9.02 -10.06 -11.06
N GLY A 85 7.88 -10.07 -10.37
CA GLY A 85 7.78 -10.11 -8.91
C GLY A 85 8.49 -8.93 -8.25
N GLY A 86 9.27 -9.22 -7.19
CA GLY A 86 9.95 -8.22 -6.39
C GLY A 86 10.80 -7.27 -7.23
N ARG A 87 11.64 -7.81 -8.12
CA ARG A 87 12.50 -6.98 -8.97
C ARG A 87 11.71 -5.97 -9.79
N TRP A 88 10.60 -6.39 -10.40
CA TRP A 88 9.73 -5.50 -11.17
C TRP A 88 9.06 -4.46 -10.28
N LEU A 89 8.56 -4.85 -9.11
CA LEU A 89 7.97 -3.92 -8.14
C LEU A 89 8.97 -2.83 -7.70
N TYR A 90 10.24 -3.17 -7.47
CA TYR A 90 11.28 -2.18 -7.14
C TYR A 90 11.63 -1.25 -8.31
N THR A 91 11.32 -1.63 -9.57
CA THR A 91 11.45 -0.68 -10.70
C THR A 91 10.34 0.36 -10.73
N LEU A 92 9.14 -0.01 -10.27
CA LEU A 92 7.99 0.91 -10.17
C LEU A 92 8.10 1.79 -8.91
N PHE A 93 8.53 1.20 -7.80
CA PHE A 93 8.58 1.86 -6.50
C PHE A 93 10.02 1.83 -5.94
N PRO A 94 10.91 2.71 -6.45
CA PRO A 94 12.32 2.68 -6.09
C PRO A 94 12.60 2.95 -4.61
N ALA A 95 11.68 3.62 -3.90
CA ALA A 95 11.78 3.84 -2.46
C ALA A 95 11.17 2.69 -1.62
N GLY A 96 10.85 1.56 -2.26
CA GLY A 96 10.31 0.35 -1.66
C GLY A 96 8.83 0.12 -2.04
N PRO A 97 8.47 -1.06 -2.58
CA PRO A 97 7.10 -1.36 -3.02
C PRO A 97 6.03 -1.18 -1.96
N VAL A 98 6.33 -1.57 -0.71
CA VAL A 98 5.36 -1.45 0.39
C VAL A 98 5.35 -0.02 0.93
N ARG A 99 6.50 0.53 1.32
CA ARG A 99 6.57 1.88 1.90
C ARG A 99 6.05 2.96 0.94
N GLN A 100 6.58 3.00 -0.28
CA GLN A 100 6.16 3.98 -1.28
C GLN A 100 4.77 3.67 -1.81
N GLY A 101 4.44 2.39 -2.04
CA GLY A 101 3.11 1.99 -2.51
C GLY A 101 2.00 2.34 -1.53
N MET A 102 2.16 2.05 -0.23
CA MET A 102 1.13 2.37 0.78
C MET A 102 0.89 3.87 0.90
N LYS A 103 1.97 4.67 0.89
CA LYS A 103 1.86 6.13 0.89
C LYS A 103 1.06 6.61 -0.32
N LEU A 104 1.41 6.16 -1.52
CA LEU A 104 0.73 6.57 -2.75
C LEU A 104 -0.71 6.05 -2.86
N ALA A 105 -1.01 4.92 -2.23
CA ALA A 105 -2.35 4.34 -2.11
C ALA A 105 -3.22 5.03 -1.04
N GLY A 106 -2.70 6.07 -0.37
CA GLY A 106 -3.42 6.78 0.70
C GLY A 106 -3.72 5.88 1.89
N LEU A 107 -2.80 4.97 2.22
CA LEU A 107 -2.91 4.03 3.32
C LEU A 107 -1.96 4.45 4.46
N PRO A 108 -2.34 4.17 5.73
CA PRO A 108 -1.43 4.31 6.86
C PRO A 108 -0.23 3.37 6.67
N GLU A 109 0.94 3.79 7.15
CA GLU A 109 2.17 3.02 7.03
C GLU A 109 2.05 1.67 7.77
N ALA A 110 2.63 0.62 7.18
CA ALA A 110 2.76 -0.69 7.81
C ALA A 110 3.90 -0.68 8.84
N PRO A 111 3.82 -1.53 9.89
CA PRO A 111 4.90 -1.65 10.86
C PRO A 111 6.18 -2.14 10.18
N HIS A 112 7.32 -1.59 10.60
CA HIS A 112 8.66 -1.85 10.06
C HIS A 112 8.91 -1.40 8.60
N ALA A 113 7.97 -0.74 7.94
CA ALA A 113 8.16 -0.23 6.58
C ALA A 113 9.26 0.85 6.46
N ALA A 114 9.58 1.55 7.56
CA ALA A 114 10.64 2.55 7.65
C ALA A 114 11.98 2.01 8.18
N ASP A 115 12.07 0.72 8.52
CA ASP A 115 13.33 0.12 9.00
C ASP A 115 14.35 0.09 7.86
N PRO A 116 15.60 0.55 8.04
CA PRO A 116 16.64 0.49 6.99
C PRO A 116 16.90 -0.93 6.45
N SER A 117 16.62 -1.97 7.25
CA SER A 117 16.70 -3.37 6.82
C SER A 117 15.51 -3.81 5.94
N PHE A 118 14.44 -3.02 5.91
CA PHE A 118 13.30 -3.18 5.03
C PHE A 118 13.57 -2.42 3.71
N GLY A 119 14.02 -3.13 2.68
CA GLY A 119 14.21 -2.58 1.33
C GLY A 119 15.63 -2.15 0.95
N SER A 120 16.61 -2.28 1.84
CA SER A 120 18.02 -2.21 1.43
C SER A 120 18.50 -3.58 0.95
N VAL A 121 18.26 -3.89 -0.33
CA VAL A 121 19.12 -4.88 -0.99
C VAL A 121 20.43 -4.16 -1.27
N SER A 122 21.45 -4.47 -0.46
CA SER A 122 22.85 -4.11 -0.75
C SER A 122 23.31 -4.76 -2.05
#